data_AF-A0A9W8G5V4-F1
#
_entry.id   AF-A0A9W8G5V4-F1
#
_cell.length_a   1.000
_cell.length_b   1.000
_cell.length_c   1.000
_cell.angle_alpha   90.00
_cell.angle_beta   90.00
_cell.angle_gamma   90.00
#
_symmetry.space_group_name_H-M   'P 1'
#
loop_
_entity.id
_entity.type
_entity.pdbx_description
1 polymer ?
#
loop_
_entity_poly.entity_id
_entity_poly.type
_entity_poly.pdbx_seq_one_letter_code
_entity_poly.pdbx_strand_id
1 'polypeptide(L)'
;MNGEGSSSTEANGVVKNSSNKTNHVPSHLRNRYNRHHGAQQRTQHKQLHQPSSVLLPANRSEWEDEWVLADYAQNERATAHKELIVLDLNGTLLKREKHRKDKTRMAYARPHLPEFLAFAVENFAVMVWSSAQPGNINNMLEGLMSPYYKSFVRVWDRRFCQLDGRYFGKSSSLKDLRRITDGFTLMDSSTRNAYGTYDGYLGICPEKRDHWKMENVILVDDSKSKAAQQKGNHIFISSYDGPKTNPDDDELLKFTDYLKGYLARKSEYSDLLSYLSKHSWPEFRTAGSASSVSHDKGATSS
;
A
#
# COMPACT_ATOMS: atom_id res chain seq x y z
N MET A 1 69.88 -46.60 -10.94
CA MET A 1 68.45 -46.96 -11.07
C MET A 1 67.80 -45.79 -11.78
N ASN A 2 67.96 -45.76 -13.11
CA ASN A 2 66.94 -46.21 -14.09
C ASN A 2 65.69 -45.33 -13.95
N GLY A 3 65.33 -44.44 -14.87
CA GLY A 3 65.83 -44.18 -16.22
C GLY A 3 64.75 -43.35 -16.92
N GLU A 4 65.18 -42.26 -17.58
CA GLU A 4 64.83 -41.88 -18.96
C GLU A 4 63.34 -41.76 -19.33
N GLY A 5 62.85 -40.78 -20.08
CA GLY A 5 63.42 -39.76 -20.95
C GLY A 5 62.21 -39.13 -21.68
N SER A 6 62.19 -37.82 -21.87
CA SER A 6 62.43 -37.19 -23.19
C SER A 6 61.30 -37.44 -24.20
N SER A 7 60.49 -36.41 -24.47
CA SER A 7 60.52 -35.58 -25.70
C SER A 7 59.61 -36.18 -26.80
N SER A 8 59.04 -35.49 -27.77
CA SER A 8 59.10 -34.11 -28.27
C SER A 8 58.04 -33.97 -29.37
N THR A 9 57.77 -32.72 -29.79
CA THR A 9 57.49 -32.28 -31.17
C THR A 9 56.15 -32.61 -31.89
N GLU A 10 55.44 -31.50 -32.17
CA GLU A 10 55.02 -31.00 -33.50
C GLU A 10 53.76 -31.50 -34.24
N ALA A 11 53.03 -30.48 -34.70
CA ALA A 11 52.41 -30.28 -36.01
C ALA A 11 51.03 -30.89 -36.38
N ASN A 12 50.10 -29.96 -36.63
CA ASN A 12 49.15 -29.84 -37.76
C ASN A 12 48.47 -31.09 -38.34
N GLY A 13 47.13 -31.09 -38.32
CA GLY A 13 46.30 -31.92 -39.19
C GLY A 13 44.83 -31.49 -39.21
N VAL A 14 44.43 -30.79 -40.27
CA VAL A 14 43.04 -30.43 -40.63
C VAL A 14 42.30 -31.66 -41.16
N VAL A 15 41.08 -31.95 -40.69
CA VAL A 15 40.03 -32.64 -41.50
C VAL A 15 38.64 -32.07 -41.19
N LYS A 16 37.95 -31.67 -42.26
CA LYS A 16 36.54 -31.22 -42.33
C LYS A 16 35.57 -32.41 -42.41
N ASN A 17 34.34 -32.20 -41.91
CA ASN A 17 33.01 -32.67 -42.41
C ASN A 17 32.07 -32.99 -41.23
N SER A 18 30.74 -32.79 -41.24
CA SER A 18 29.79 -32.12 -42.12
C SER A 18 28.41 -32.18 -41.41
N SER A 19 27.50 -31.31 -41.80
CA SER A 19 26.03 -31.38 -41.67
C SER A 19 25.33 -31.00 -40.34
N ASN A 20 24.83 -29.75 -40.34
CA ASN A 20 23.62 -29.34 -39.62
C ASN A 20 22.41 -30.21 -40.02
N LYS A 21 21.72 -30.80 -39.04
CA LYS A 21 20.33 -31.27 -39.20
C LYS A 21 19.41 -30.40 -38.35
N THR A 22 18.67 -29.52 -39.02
CA THR A 22 17.54 -28.80 -38.46
C THR A 22 16.39 -29.78 -38.21
N ASN A 23 15.99 -29.98 -36.95
CA ASN A 23 14.80 -30.74 -36.60
C ASN A 23 13.54 -29.97 -37.01
N HIS A 24 12.87 -30.42 -38.07
CA HIS A 24 11.57 -29.91 -38.49
C HIS A 24 10.45 -30.58 -37.67
N VAL A 25 9.75 -29.80 -36.84
CA VAL A 25 8.61 -30.30 -36.05
C VAL A 25 7.33 -30.25 -36.90
N PRO A 26 6.62 -31.38 -37.08
CA PRO A 26 5.40 -31.45 -37.89
C PRO A 26 4.28 -30.48 -37.42
N SER A 27 3.59 -29.87 -38.38
CA SER A 27 2.58 -28.82 -38.15
C SER A 27 1.41 -29.24 -37.24
N HIS A 28 1.04 -30.51 -37.23
CA HIS A 28 -0.05 -31.04 -36.38
C HIS A 28 0.33 -31.10 -34.89
N LEU A 29 1.62 -31.28 -34.56
CA LEU A 29 2.12 -31.22 -33.18
C LEU A 29 2.24 -29.77 -32.70
N ARG A 30 2.59 -28.84 -33.59
CA ARG A 30 2.64 -27.39 -33.32
C ARG A 30 1.26 -26.82 -32.96
N ASN A 31 0.19 -27.30 -33.59
CA ASN A 31 -1.18 -26.87 -33.33
C ASN A 31 -1.78 -27.39 -32.01
N ARG A 32 -1.24 -28.46 -31.42
CA ARG A 32 -1.65 -28.98 -30.11
C ARG A 32 -0.90 -28.27 -28.98
N TYR A 33 0.39 -28.00 -29.18
CA TYR A 33 1.23 -27.20 -28.28
C TYR A 33 0.71 -25.76 -28.15
N ASN A 34 0.38 -25.10 -29.27
CA ASN A 34 -0.15 -23.74 -29.26
C ASN A 34 -1.58 -23.63 -28.67
N ARG A 35 -2.40 -24.69 -28.75
CA ARG A 35 -3.73 -24.70 -28.11
C ARG A 35 -3.65 -24.88 -26.59
N HIS A 36 -2.75 -25.74 -26.10
CA HIS A 36 -2.53 -25.91 -24.66
C HIS A 36 -1.82 -24.69 -24.03
N HIS A 37 -0.83 -24.12 -24.71
CA HIS A 37 -0.15 -22.90 -24.25
C HIS A 37 -1.01 -21.64 -24.41
N GLY A 38 -1.81 -21.53 -25.47
CA GLY A 38 -2.78 -20.44 -25.62
C GLY A 38 -3.93 -20.51 -24.61
N ALA A 39 -4.33 -21.72 -24.18
CA ALA A 39 -5.30 -21.91 -23.11
C ALA A 39 -4.69 -21.62 -21.73
N GLN A 40 -3.44 -22.04 -21.48
CA GLN A 40 -2.70 -21.73 -20.24
C GLN A 40 -2.32 -20.25 -20.12
N GLN A 41 -1.96 -19.58 -21.21
CA GLN A 41 -1.75 -18.13 -21.23
C GLN A 41 -3.07 -17.36 -21.10
N ARG A 42 -4.19 -17.86 -21.65
CA ARG A 42 -5.52 -17.27 -21.41
C ARG A 42 -6.03 -17.48 -19.99
N THR A 43 -5.70 -18.59 -19.32
CA THR A 43 -6.03 -18.80 -17.89
C THR A 43 -5.08 -18.05 -16.96
N GLN A 44 -3.80 -17.89 -17.32
CA GLN A 44 -2.85 -17.03 -16.59
C GLN A 44 -3.19 -15.54 -16.75
N HIS A 45 -3.54 -15.06 -17.95
CA HIS A 45 -4.04 -13.68 -18.14
C HIS A 45 -5.39 -13.43 -17.48
N LYS A 46 -6.23 -14.46 -17.26
CA LYS A 46 -7.49 -14.33 -16.51
C LYS A 46 -7.31 -14.31 -14.99
N GLN A 47 -6.18 -14.78 -14.47
CA GLN A 47 -5.90 -14.78 -13.03
C GLN A 47 -5.33 -13.45 -12.51
N LEU A 48 -4.90 -12.53 -13.39
CA LEU A 48 -4.27 -11.27 -13.00
C LEU A 48 -5.23 -10.14 -12.56
N HIS A 49 -6.55 -10.33 -12.58
CA HIS A 49 -7.49 -9.21 -12.45
C HIS A 49 -8.65 -9.42 -11.47
N GLN A 50 -8.54 -10.35 -10.52
CA GLN A 50 -9.42 -10.30 -9.36
C GLN A 50 -8.74 -9.50 -8.25
N PRO A 51 -9.30 -8.34 -7.85
CA PRO A 51 -8.77 -7.57 -6.74
C PRO A 51 -8.81 -8.41 -5.46
N SER A 52 -7.72 -8.38 -4.69
CA SER A 52 -7.69 -8.98 -3.36
C SER A 52 -8.89 -8.47 -2.54
N SER A 53 -9.65 -9.40 -1.96
CA SER A 53 -10.84 -9.05 -1.20
C SER A 53 -11.02 -9.92 0.03
N VAL A 54 -11.68 -9.36 1.05
CA VAL A 54 -11.98 -10.06 2.31
C VAL A 54 -13.41 -9.76 2.74
N LEU A 55 -14.12 -10.82 3.15
CA LEU A 55 -15.46 -10.70 3.74
C LEU A 55 -15.33 -10.22 5.17
N LEU A 56 -15.96 -9.09 5.48
CA LEU A 56 -16.06 -8.53 6.81
C LEU A 56 -17.36 -9.01 7.46
N PRO A 57 -17.30 -9.61 8.67
CA PRO A 57 -18.49 -10.00 9.41
C PRO A 57 -19.32 -8.77 9.78
N ALA A 58 -20.58 -8.99 10.13
CA ALA A 58 -21.41 -7.91 10.67
C ALA A 58 -20.79 -7.36 11.96
N ASN A 59 -20.85 -6.03 12.14
CA ASN A 59 -20.37 -5.40 13.37
C ASN A 59 -21.10 -5.99 14.57
N ARG A 60 -20.33 -6.47 15.53
CA ARG A 60 -20.83 -6.87 16.84
C ARG A 60 -20.68 -5.69 17.80
N SER A 61 -21.68 -5.47 18.65
CA SER A 61 -21.59 -4.53 19.78
C SER A 61 -20.64 -5.05 20.86
N GLU A 62 -20.48 -6.36 20.91
CA GLU A 62 -19.52 -7.06 21.76
C GLU A 62 -18.28 -7.32 20.90
N TRP A 63 -17.20 -6.62 21.24
CA TRP A 63 -15.87 -6.81 20.67
C TRP A 63 -14.93 -7.03 21.84
N GLU A 64 -14.22 -8.16 21.82
CA GLU A 64 -13.16 -8.43 22.77
C GLU A 64 -11.86 -7.89 22.17
N ASP A 65 -11.40 -6.79 22.74
CA ASP A 65 -10.04 -6.28 22.60
C ASP A 65 -9.11 -7.33 23.25
N GLU A 66 -8.70 -8.35 22.50
CA GLU A 66 -7.56 -9.26 22.81
C GLU A 66 -6.35 -8.94 21.90
N TRP A 67 -6.13 -7.66 21.63
CA TRP A 67 -5.48 -7.20 20.41
C TRP A 67 -4.04 -6.75 20.58
N VAL A 68 -3.11 -7.64 20.22
CA VAL A 68 -1.73 -7.28 19.86
C VAL A 68 -1.38 -8.00 18.55
N LEU A 69 -1.75 -7.42 17.40
CA LEU A 69 -1.37 -7.95 16.08
C LEU A 69 0.14 -7.92 15.82
N ALA A 70 0.83 -6.98 16.48
CA ALA A 70 2.26 -6.80 16.45
C ALA A 70 2.71 -5.93 17.62
N ASP A 71 4.00 -5.93 17.91
CA ASP A 71 4.61 -4.99 18.86
C ASP A 71 4.78 -3.61 18.21
N TYR A 72 3.66 -2.88 18.14
CA TYR A 72 3.60 -1.56 17.56
C TYR A 72 4.50 -0.55 18.30
N ALA A 73 4.64 -0.67 19.63
CA ALA A 73 5.53 0.17 20.41
C ALA A 73 6.99 -0.03 19.99
N GLN A 74 7.41 -1.28 19.78
CA GLN A 74 8.74 -1.58 19.27
C GLN A 74 8.95 -1.03 17.85
N ASN A 75 7.96 -1.14 16.96
CA ASN A 75 8.06 -0.58 15.62
C ASN A 75 8.26 0.95 15.65
N GLU A 76 7.51 1.64 16.52
CA GLU A 76 7.67 3.08 16.72
C GLU A 76 9.07 3.44 17.23
N ARG A 77 9.62 2.67 18.17
CA ARG A 77 11.02 2.85 18.62
C ARG A 77 12.03 2.64 17.50
N ALA A 78 11.85 1.58 16.70
CA ALA A 78 12.76 1.20 15.63
C ALA A 78 12.75 2.17 14.45
N THR A 79 11.63 2.87 14.23
CA THR A 79 11.44 3.78 13.08
C THR A 79 11.45 5.26 13.46
N ALA A 80 11.88 5.59 14.68
CA ALA A 80 11.91 6.97 15.20
C ALA A 80 12.90 7.93 14.51
N HIS A 81 13.46 7.55 13.36
CA HIS A 81 14.33 8.38 12.53
C HIS A 81 13.66 8.71 11.17
N LYS A 82 12.46 8.17 10.91
CA LYS A 82 11.70 8.32 9.68
C LYS A 82 10.57 9.33 9.86
N GLU A 83 10.08 9.91 8.77
CA GLU A 83 8.79 10.62 8.76
C GLU A 83 7.61 9.64 8.91
N LEU A 84 6.50 10.13 9.47
CA LEU A 84 5.26 9.38 9.63
C LEU A 84 4.29 9.63 8.49
N ILE A 85 3.86 8.54 7.86
CA ILE A 85 2.71 8.53 6.97
C ILE A 85 1.53 7.87 7.68
N VAL A 86 0.49 8.65 7.92
CA VAL A 86 -0.78 8.20 8.47
C VAL A 86 -1.74 7.92 7.33
N LEU A 87 -2.20 6.68 7.22
CA LEU A 87 -3.02 6.19 6.14
C LEU A 87 -4.46 5.95 6.61
N ASP A 88 -5.43 6.57 5.94
CA ASP A 88 -6.81 6.12 6.01
C ASP A 88 -7.01 4.78 5.31
N LEU A 89 -8.11 4.09 5.63
CA LEU A 89 -8.44 2.81 4.98
C LEU A 89 -9.47 2.98 3.87
N ASN A 90 -10.73 3.23 4.24
CA ASN A 90 -11.85 3.12 3.31
C ASN A 90 -11.98 4.36 2.43
N GLY A 91 -11.88 4.16 1.11
CA GLY A 91 -11.80 5.22 0.10
C GLY A 91 -10.34 5.57 -0.25
N THR A 92 -9.38 5.16 0.58
CA THR A 92 -7.95 5.48 0.42
C THR A 92 -7.16 4.27 -0.04
N LEU A 93 -7.07 3.21 0.77
CA LEU A 93 -6.32 1.97 0.49
C LEU A 93 -7.22 0.81 0.05
N LEU A 94 -8.53 0.89 0.34
CA LEU A 94 -9.50 -0.14 0.04
C LEU A 94 -10.90 0.45 -0.10
N LYS A 95 -11.82 -0.31 -0.68
CA LYS A 95 -13.26 0.03 -0.72
C LYS A 95 -14.06 -1.02 0.02
N ARG A 96 -14.83 -0.61 1.03
CA ARG A 96 -15.85 -1.46 1.65
C ARG A 96 -17.21 -1.25 1.01
N GLU A 97 -17.83 -2.35 0.60
CA GLU A 97 -19.16 -2.35 -0.01
C GLU A 97 -20.12 -3.24 0.78
N LYS A 98 -21.42 -2.96 0.70
CA LYS A 98 -22.43 -3.85 1.28
C LYS A 98 -22.39 -5.18 0.54
N HIS A 99 -22.31 -6.27 1.28
CA HIS A 99 -22.44 -7.60 0.72
C HIS A 99 -23.93 -8.03 0.73
N ARG A 100 -24.36 -8.84 -0.24
CA ARG A 100 -25.79 -9.11 -0.54
C ARG A 100 -26.55 -9.86 0.57
N LYS A 101 -25.89 -10.29 1.66
CA LYS A 101 -26.51 -10.99 2.80
C LYS A 101 -26.05 -10.41 4.16
N ASP A 102 -26.99 -10.29 5.11
CA ASP A 102 -26.78 -10.17 6.57
C ASP A 102 -25.82 -9.10 7.11
N LYS A 103 -26.02 -7.81 6.75
CA LYS A 103 -25.22 -6.67 7.26
C LYS A 103 -23.69 -6.81 7.08
N THR A 104 -23.22 -7.86 6.41
CA THR A 104 -21.82 -8.12 6.09
C THR A 104 -21.34 -7.16 5.01
N ARG A 105 -20.02 -6.99 4.92
CA ARG A 105 -19.40 -6.11 3.93
C ARG A 105 -18.28 -6.85 3.23
N MET A 106 -18.04 -6.52 1.97
CA MET A 106 -16.83 -6.95 1.27
C MET A 106 -15.85 -5.79 1.26
N ALA A 107 -14.60 -6.03 1.59
CA ALA A 107 -13.52 -5.07 1.40
C ALA A 107 -12.68 -5.49 0.19
N TYR A 108 -12.44 -4.57 -0.73
CA TYR A 108 -11.60 -4.77 -1.90
C TYR A 108 -10.34 -3.90 -1.76
N ALA A 109 -9.17 -4.50 -1.86
CA ALA A 109 -7.91 -3.75 -1.91
C ALA A 109 -7.90 -2.82 -3.12
N ARG A 110 -7.37 -1.62 -2.95
CA ARG A 110 -7.06 -0.74 -4.07
C ARG A 110 -5.91 -1.34 -4.89
N PRO A 111 -5.89 -1.22 -6.22
CA PRO A 111 -4.77 -1.72 -7.02
C PRO A 111 -3.44 -1.11 -6.55
N HIS A 112 -2.36 -1.88 -6.70
CA HIS A 112 -1.00 -1.54 -6.25
C HIS A 112 -0.79 -1.45 -4.73
N LEU A 113 -1.76 -1.89 -3.92
CA LEU A 113 -1.66 -1.83 -2.46
C LEU A 113 -0.44 -2.60 -1.91
N PRO A 114 -0.14 -3.85 -2.30
CA PRO A 114 1.03 -4.57 -1.78
C PRO A 114 2.36 -3.86 -2.09
N GLU A 115 2.53 -3.36 -3.31
CA GLU A 115 3.72 -2.67 -3.77
C GLU A 115 3.89 -1.33 -3.03
N PHE A 116 2.80 -0.59 -2.86
CA PHE A 116 2.80 0.65 -2.08
C PHE A 116 3.15 0.39 -0.61
N LEU A 117 2.54 -0.61 0.03
CA LEU A 117 2.82 -0.92 1.44
C LEU A 117 4.26 -1.37 1.66
N ALA A 118 4.81 -2.19 0.76
CA ALA A 118 6.22 -2.59 0.80
C ALA A 118 7.15 -1.37 0.80
N PHE A 119 6.95 -0.47 -0.17
CA PHE A 119 7.70 0.77 -0.27
C PHE A 119 7.50 1.66 0.97
N ALA A 120 6.27 1.81 1.44
CA ALA A 120 5.94 2.69 2.55
C ALA A 120 6.62 2.25 3.86
N VAL A 121 6.55 0.96 4.22
CA VAL A 121 7.17 0.47 5.47
C VAL A 121 8.69 0.45 5.40
N GLU A 122 9.26 0.27 4.20
CA GLU A 122 10.70 0.33 3.99
C GLU A 122 11.25 1.75 4.23
N ASN A 123 10.53 2.78 3.79
CA ASN A 123 11.04 4.16 3.74
C ASN A 123 10.50 5.08 4.84
N PHE A 124 9.31 4.79 5.37
CA PHE A 124 8.60 5.64 6.33
C PHE A 124 8.19 4.86 7.57
N ALA A 125 7.89 5.59 8.65
CA ALA A 125 7.03 5.06 9.69
C ALA A 125 5.59 5.07 9.17
N VAL A 126 4.89 3.95 9.28
CA VAL A 126 3.53 3.81 8.72
C VAL A 126 2.54 3.60 9.83
N MET A 127 1.52 4.45 9.88
CA MET A 127 0.39 4.33 10.79
C MET A 127 -0.90 4.20 10.01
N VAL A 128 -1.82 3.37 10.49
CA VAL A 128 -3.20 3.38 10.01
C VAL A 128 -4.04 4.20 10.97
N TRP A 129 -4.90 5.07 10.44
CA TRP A 129 -5.95 5.74 11.21
C TRP A 129 -7.25 5.67 10.45
N SER A 130 -8.17 4.83 10.90
CA SER A 130 -9.44 4.54 10.25
C SER A 130 -10.63 5.02 11.08
N SER A 131 -11.67 5.47 10.40
CA SER A 131 -12.97 5.79 11.03
C SER A 131 -13.85 4.55 11.30
N ALA A 132 -13.34 3.36 10.96
CA ALA A 132 -14.03 2.09 11.17
C ALA A 132 -13.89 1.58 12.61
N GLN A 133 -14.85 0.74 13.03
CA GLN A 133 -14.80 0.04 14.31
C GLN A 133 -13.65 -1.00 14.33
N PRO A 134 -13.05 -1.28 15.50
CA PRO A 134 -11.86 -2.14 15.65
C PRO A 134 -11.98 -3.45 14.87
N GLY A 135 -13.02 -4.26 15.12
CA GLY A 135 -13.17 -5.56 14.46
C GLY A 135 -13.17 -5.53 12.93
N ASN A 136 -13.61 -4.45 12.29
CA ASN A 136 -13.48 -4.33 10.83
C ASN A 136 -12.04 -4.12 10.40
N ILE A 137 -11.30 -3.28 11.12
CA ILE A 137 -9.90 -2.96 10.81
C ILE A 137 -9.09 -4.24 10.83
N ASN A 138 -9.31 -5.08 11.83
CA ASN A 138 -8.57 -6.31 12.04
C ASN A 138 -8.68 -7.25 10.85
N ASN A 139 -9.92 -7.54 10.46
CA ASN A 139 -10.21 -8.35 9.28
C ASN A 139 -9.64 -7.73 7.99
N MET A 140 -9.63 -6.40 7.87
CA MET A 140 -9.03 -5.73 6.70
C MET A 140 -7.50 -5.81 6.69
N LEU A 141 -6.85 -5.63 7.84
CA LEU A 141 -5.39 -5.69 7.93
C LEU A 141 -4.87 -7.10 7.67
N GLU A 142 -5.45 -8.11 8.33
CA GLU A 142 -5.08 -9.51 8.11
C GLU A 142 -5.36 -9.97 6.68
N GLY A 143 -6.55 -9.64 6.15
CA GLY A 143 -6.98 -10.10 4.84
C GLY A 143 -6.32 -9.39 3.66
N LEU A 144 -5.96 -8.11 3.80
CA LEU A 144 -5.54 -7.28 2.65
C LEU A 144 -4.15 -6.63 2.81
N MET A 145 -3.62 -6.54 4.02
CA MET A 145 -2.36 -5.82 4.30
C MET A 145 -1.29 -6.71 4.92
N SER A 146 -1.51 -8.02 4.97
CA SER A 146 -0.50 -8.98 5.38
C SER A 146 0.63 -9.08 4.34
N PRO A 147 1.91 -9.21 4.76
CA PRO A 147 2.39 -9.18 6.14
C PRO A 147 2.67 -7.78 6.69
N TYR A 148 2.56 -6.74 5.85
CA TYR A 148 3.02 -5.37 6.14
C TYR A 148 2.40 -4.73 7.37
N TYR A 149 1.15 -5.08 7.73
CA TYR A 149 0.51 -4.51 8.93
C TYR A 149 1.30 -4.74 10.21
N LYS A 150 2.15 -5.77 10.24
CA LYS A 150 3.01 -6.08 11.39
C LYS A 150 4.16 -5.09 11.56
N SER A 151 4.50 -4.33 10.53
CA SER A 151 5.54 -3.30 10.54
C SER A 151 5.00 -1.90 10.80
N PHE A 152 3.68 -1.75 10.93
CA PHE A 152 3.08 -0.44 11.23
C PHE A 152 3.50 0.03 12.62
N VAL A 153 3.61 1.33 12.81
CA VAL A 153 3.89 1.90 14.12
C VAL A 153 2.64 1.99 14.98
N ARG A 154 1.46 2.19 14.40
CA ARG A 154 0.17 2.20 15.11
C ARG A 154 -1.01 1.93 14.17
N VAL A 155 -2.12 1.50 14.76
CA VAL A 155 -3.42 1.29 14.10
C VAL A 155 -4.52 1.93 14.95
N TRP A 156 -4.92 3.14 14.60
CA TRP A 156 -6.01 3.86 15.24
C TRP A 156 -7.34 3.55 14.57
N ASP A 157 -8.30 3.18 15.40
CA ASP A 157 -9.69 2.98 15.00
C ASP A 157 -10.57 4.21 15.28
N ARG A 158 -11.87 4.05 15.05
CA ARG A 158 -12.89 5.09 15.26
C ARG A 158 -12.84 5.76 16.63
N ARG A 159 -12.39 5.07 17.68
CA ARG A 159 -12.27 5.61 19.04
C ARG A 159 -11.25 6.74 19.11
N PHE A 160 -10.30 6.80 18.18
CA PHE A 160 -9.32 7.86 18.08
C PHE A 160 -9.79 9.02 17.22
N CYS A 161 -10.97 8.98 16.59
CA CYS A 161 -11.54 10.11 15.87
C CYS A 161 -12.26 11.09 16.83
N GLN A 162 -12.41 12.35 16.39
CA GLN A 162 -13.40 13.27 16.94
C GLN A 162 -14.71 13.04 16.19
N LEU A 163 -15.75 12.61 16.92
CA LEU A 163 -17.07 12.32 16.35
C LEU A 163 -18.06 13.43 16.71
N ASP A 164 -18.91 13.81 15.75
CA ASP A 164 -20.01 14.76 15.96
C ASP A 164 -21.35 14.09 16.31
N GLY A 165 -21.35 12.78 16.54
CA GLY A 165 -22.56 11.99 16.68
C GLY A 165 -22.31 10.66 17.38
N ARG A 166 -23.30 9.75 17.30
CA ARG A 166 -23.23 8.45 17.99
C ARG A 166 -22.10 7.58 17.45
N TYR A 167 -21.38 6.92 18.35
CA TYR A 167 -20.28 6.01 18.02
C TYR A 167 -20.69 4.92 17.00
N PHE A 168 -21.79 4.20 17.27
CA PHE A 168 -22.33 3.15 16.39
C PHE A 168 -23.20 3.68 15.24
N GLY A 169 -23.31 5.01 15.09
CA GLY A 169 -24.16 5.65 14.11
C GLY A 169 -23.39 6.33 12.99
N LYS A 170 -24.13 7.00 12.10
CA LYS A 170 -23.56 7.93 11.13
C LYS A 170 -23.05 9.16 11.90
N SER A 171 -21.78 9.47 11.73
CA SER A 171 -21.15 10.68 12.27
C SER A 171 -20.03 11.10 11.32
N SER A 172 -19.67 12.38 11.33
CA SER A 172 -18.36 12.77 10.87
C SER A 172 -17.28 12.20 11.82
N SER A 173 -16.07 12.07 11.30
CA SER A 173 -14.94 11.49 12.01
C SER A 173 -13.68 12.28 11.66
N LEU A 174 -13.47 13.37 12.40
CA LEU A 174 -12.30 14.22 12.21
C LEU A 174 -11.06 13.54 12.81
N LYS A 175 -9.94 13.66 12.11
CA LYS A 175 -8.61 13.16 12.47
C LYS A 175 -7.69 14.35 12.72
N ASP A 176 -7.65 14.76 13.97
CA ASP A 176 -6.81 15.87 14.42
C ASP A 176 -5.39 15.34 14.65
N LEU A 177 -4.44 15.70 13.78
CA LEU A 177 -3.05 15.24 13.88
C LEU A 177 -2.38 15.63 15.21
N ARG A 178 -2.90 16.63 15.93
CA ARG A 178 -2.42 16.96 17.28
C ARG A 178 -2.60 15.81 18.26
N ARG A 179 -3.57 14.92 18.02
CA ARG A 179 -3.68 13.70 18.83
C ARG A 179 -2.40 12.87 18.75
N ILE A 180 -1.72 12.84 17.61
CA ILE A 180 -0.45 12.13 17.47
C ILE A 180 0.67 12.91 18.18
N THR A 181 0.81 14.20 17.87
CA THR A 181 1.92 15.02 18.40
C THR A 181 1.84 15.27 19.91
N ASP A 182 0.63 15.29 20.46
CA ASP A 182 0.40 15.55 21.89
C ASP A 182 0.33 14.26 22.71
N GLY A 183 0.53 13.10 22.06
CA GLY A 183 0.57 11.80 22.73
C GLY A 183 -0.79 11.29 23.20
N PHE A 184 -1.85 11.56 22.45
CA PHE A 184 -3.21 11.12 22.74
C PHE A 184 -3.28 9.60 22.86
N THR A 185 -3.99 9.17 23.89
CA THR A 185 -4.19 7.79 24.26
C THR A 185 -5.65 7.40 24.10
N LEU A 186 -5.94 6.09 24.14
CA LEU A 186 -7.34 5.67 24.20
C LEU A 186 -8.03 6.22 25.46
N MET A 187 -7.29 6.42 26.56
CA MET A 187 -7.83 6.98 27.79
C MET A 187 -8.35 8.41 27.61
N ASP A 188 -7.82 9.15 26.65
CA ASP A 188 -8.28 10.50 26.32
C ASP A 188 -9.55 10.50 25.44
N SER A 189 -9.93 9.34 24.89
CA SER A 189 -11.12 9.20 24.05
C SER A 189 -12.41 9.20 24.87
N SER A 190 -13.35 10.06 24.50
CA SER A 190 -14.73 10.01 25.00
C SER A 190 -15.47 8.72 24.63
N THR A 191 -14.94 7.95 23.68
CA THR A 191 -15.53 6.69 23.20
C THR A 191 -14.71 5.46 23.61
N ARG A 192 -13.78 5.62 24.56
CA ARG A 192 -12.95 4.52 25.09
C ARG A 192 -13.77 3.33 25.60
N ASN A 193 -14.91 3.61 26.23
CA ASN A 193 -15.84 2.62 26.80
C ASN A 193 -16.91 2.16 25.79
N ALA A 194 -16.71 2.38 24.48
CA ALA A 194 -17.66 1.88 23.48
C ALA A 194 -17.74 0.34 23.47
N TYR A 195 -16.70 -0.34 23.98
CA TYR A 195 -16.64 -1.78 24.18
C TYR A 195 -16.28 -2.07 25.65
N GLY A 196 -16.70 -3.23 26.16
CA GLY A 196 -16.64 -3.57 27.59
C GLY A 196 -15.32 -4.19 28.07
N THR A 197 -14.45 -4.59 27.15
CA THR A 197 -13.13 -5.16 27.45
C THR A 197 -12.06 -4.35 26.70
N TYR A 198 -10.88 -4.24 27.31
CA TYR A 198 -9.76 -3.46 26.80
C TYR A 198 -8.46 -4.23 27.06
N ASP A 199 -7.68 -4.47 26.02
CA ASP A 199 -6.45 -5.28 25.99
C ASP A 199 -5.17 -4.54 26.39
N GLY A 200 -5.19 -3.20 26.47
CA GLY A 200 -3.97 -2.41 26.65
C GLY A 200 -3.50 -1.67 25.40
N TYR A 201 -4.35 -1.48 24.39
CA TYR A 201 -4.08 -0.59 23.26
C TYR A 201 -4.03 0.92 23.64
N LEU A 202 -2.89 1.39 24.15
CA LEU A 202 -2.82 2.68 24.84
C LEU A 202 -2.79 3.92 23.91
N GLY A 203 -2.29 3.84 22.67
CA GLY A 203 -2.09 5.01 21.80
C GLY A 203 -0.61 5.27 21.48
N ILE A 204 -0.22 6.51 21.18
CA ILE A 204 1.20 6.87 20.92
C ILE A 204 2.05 6.50 22.14
N CYS A 205 3.25 5.94 21.93
CA CYS A 205 4.13 5.58 23.05
C CYS A 205 4.47 6.87 23.83
N PRO A 206 4.26 6.92 25.16
CA PRO A 206 4.60 8.11 25.95
C PRO A 206 6.07 8.54 25.81
N GLU A 207 6.98 7.58 25.66
CA GLU A 207 8.42 7.81 25.43
C GLU A 207 8.72 8.47 24.07
N LYS A 208 7.74 8.50 23.16
CA LYS A 208 7.85 9.01 21.79
C LYS A 208 6.97 10.22 21.52
N ARG A 209 6.39 10.84 22.55
CA ARG A 209 5.57 12.06 22.42
C ARG A 209 6.29 13.17 21.67
N ASP A 210 7.56 13.40 21.98
CA ASP A 210 8.34 14.48 21.34
C ASP A 210 8.89 14.11 19.95
N HIS A 211 8.66 12.88 19.50
CA HIS A 211 9.18 12.39 18.23
C HIS A 211 8.32 12.83 17.04
N TRP A 212 7.00 12.68 17.16
CA TRP A 212 6.07 13.09 16.11
C TRP A 212 5.73 14.56 16.27
N LYS A 213 5.99 15.34 15.22
CA LYS A 213 5.73 16.77 15.14
C LYS A 213 5.03 17.08 13.83
N MET A 214 4.44 18.26 13.70
CA MET A 214 3.72 18.60 12.46
C MET A 214 4.66 18.58 11.25
N GLU A 215 5.94 18.86 11.43
CA GLU A 215 6.92 18.92 10.34
C GLU A 215 7.28 17.55 9.75
N ASN A 216 7.03 16.46 10.49
CA ASN A 216 7.39 15.09 10.08
C ASN A 216 6.20 14.12 10.00
N VAL A 217 4.96 14.62 10.03
CA VAL A 217 3.74 13.80 9.93
C VAL A 217 2.87 14.27 8.77
N ILE A 218 2.45 13.33 7.94
CA ILE A 218 1.41 13.55 6.93
C ILE A 218 0.22 12.60 7.10
N LEU A 219 -0.98 13.09 6.80
CA LEU A 219 -2.19 12.28 6.72
C LEU A 219 -2.61 12.15 5.26
N VAL A 220 -2.83 10.90 4.85
CA VAL A 220 -3.30 10.53 3.50
C VAL A 220 -4.73 10.01 3.65
N ASP A 221 -5.68 10.73 3.07
CA ASP A 221 -7.10 10.45 3.17
C ASP A 221 -7.82 10.93 1.90
N ASP A 222 -8.93 10.28 1.55
CA ASP A 222 -9.79 10.68 0.44
C ASP A 222 -10.72 11.87 0.78
N SER A 223 -10.89 12.16 2.07
CA SER A 223 -11.95 13.02 2.58
C SER A 223 -11.46 14.36 3.12
N LYS A 224 -11.82 15.47 2.44
CA LYS A 224 -11.50 16.85 2.87
C LYS A 224 -11.89 17.20 4.29
N SER A 225 -13.05 16.72 4.74
CA SER A 225 -13.58 17.05 6.07
C SER A 225 -12.83 16.36 7.21
N LYS A 226 -12.13 15.25 6.97
CA LYS A 226 -11.46 14.49 8.04
C LYS A 226 -10.16 15.15 8.52
N ALA A 227 -9.55 16.02 7.71
CA ALA A 227 -8.30 16.71 8.03
C ALA A 227 -8.46 18.24 8.09
N ALA A 228 -9.66 18.71 8.41
CA ALA A 228 -10.01 20.13 8.33
C ALA A 228 -9.11 21.05 9.17
N GLN A 229 -8.48 20.53 10.22
CA GLN A 229 -7.66 21.28 11.18
C GLN A 229 -6.17 21.39 10.78
N GLN A 230 -5.63 20.47 9.97
CA GLN A 230 -4.21 20.49 9.54
C GLN A 230 -4.10 20.29 8.03
N LYS A 231 -4.66 21.24 7.26
CA LYS A 231 -4.70 21.14 5.78
C LYS A 231 -3.32 21.01 5.12
N GLY A 232 -2.29 21.64 5.69
CA GLY A 232 -0.92 21.60 5.17
C GLY A 232 -0.24 20.23 5.31
N ASN A 233 -0.66 19.43 6.29
CA ASN A 233 -0.16 18.08 6.55
C ASN A 233 -0.92 17.02 5.76
N HIS A 234 -1.89 17.42 4.93
CA HIS A 234 -2.84 16.49 4.35
C HIS A 234 -2.66 16.32 2.85
N ILE A 235 -2.51 15.07 2.42
CA ILE A 235 -2.51 14.70 1.02
C ILE A 235 -3.87 14.09 0.69
N PHE A 236 -4.66 14.85 -0.09
CA PHE A 236 -5.96 14.40 -0.58
C PHE A 236 -5.78 13.55 -1.84
N ILE A 237 -5.79 12.23 -1.68
CA ILE A 237 -5.78 11.32 -2.83
C ILE A 237 -7.21 11.11 -3.36
N SER A 238 -7.32 10.69 -4.61
CA SER A 238 -8.62 10.40 -5.22
C SER A 238 -9.30 9.23 -4.49
N SER A 239 -10.61 9.33 -4.25
CA SER A 239 -11.40 8.24 -3.65
C SER A 239 -11.34 6.99 -4.54
N TYR A 240 -11.14 5.84 -3.92
CA TYR A 240 -11.28 4.54 -4.57
C TYR A 240 -12.73 4.06 -4.48
N ASP A 241 -13.40 3.97 -5.62
CA ASP A 241 -14.79 3.53 -5.72
C ASP A 241 -14.97 2.05 -6.05
N GLY A 242 -13.90 1.28 -5.84
CA GLY A 242 -13.91 -0.15 -5.96
C GLY A 242 -13.58 -0.64 -7.38
N PRO A 243 -13.34 -1.94 -7.52
CA PRO A 243 -12.79 -2.52 -8.73
C PRO A 243 -13.75 -2.52 -9.92
N LYS A 244 -15.06 -2.36 -9.66
CA LYS A 244 -16.07 -2.24 -10.73
C LYS A 244 -16.11 -0.85 -11.33
N THR A 245 -15.82 0.17 -10.52
CA THR A 245 -15.89 1.58 -10.92
C THR A 245 -14.56 2.02 -11.51
N ASN A 246 -13.45 1.62 -10.89
CA ASN A 246 -12.10 2.03 -11.26
C ASN A 246 -11.17 0.79 -11.26
N PRO A 247 -11.30 -0.13 -12.24
CA PRO A 247 -10.46 -1.33 -12.31
C PRO A 247 -8.98 -0.99 -12.55
N ASP A 248 -8.71 0.08 -13.29
CA ASP A 248 -7.37 0.53 -13.67
C ASP A 248 -6.88 1.70 -12.78
N ASP A 249 -7.34 1.77 -11.53
CA ASP A 249 -6.89 2.78 -10.57
C ASP A 249 -5.38 2.65 -10.31
N ASP A 250 -4.64 3.73 -10.58
CA ASP A 250 -3.18 3.82 -10.44
C ASP A 250 -2.77 4.87 -9.38
N GLU A 251 -3.69 5.30 -8.52
CA GLU A 251 -3.47 6.43 -7.62
C GLU A 251 -2.39 6.10 -6.58
N LEU A 252 -2.34 4.86 -6.07
CA LEU A 252 -1.27 4.44 -5.15
C LEU A 252 0.09 4.36 -5.84
N LEU A 253 0.13 4.05 -7.14
CA LEU A 253 1.37 4.08 -7.92
C LEU A 253 1.87 5.52 -8.07
N LYS A 254 0.98 6.45 -8.47
CA LYS A 254 1.29 7.88 -8.52
C LYS A 254 1.75 8.42 -7.17
N PHE A 255 1.08 8.02 -6.08
CA PHE A 255 1.44 8.44 -4.74
C PHE A 255 2.81 7.90 -4.31
N THR A 256 3.12 6.65 -4.67
CA THR A 256 4.44 6.07 -4.49
C THR A 256 5.51 6.89 -5.19
N ASP A 257 5.30 7.28 -6.46
CA ASP A 257 6.27 8.05 -7.22
C ASP A 257 6.44 9.48 -6.68
N TYR A 258 5.37 10.09 -6.17
CA TYR A 258 5.43 11.36 -5.46
C TYR A 258 6.34 11.29 -4.23
N LEU A 259 6.19 10.24 -3.42
CA LEU A 259 7.02 10.00 -2.23
C LEU A 259 8.47 9.67 -2.60
N LYS A 260 8.72 8.92 -3.68
CA LYS A 260 10.09 8.74 -4.21
C LYS A 260 10.71 10.08 -4.60
N GLY A 261 9.95 10.96 -5.24
CA GLY A 261 10.37 12.31 -5.58
C GLY A 261 10.73 13.17 -4.35
N TYR A 262 10.05 12.95 -3.22
CA TYR A 262 10.44 13.54 -1.93
C TYR A 262 11.76 12.96 -1.43
N LEU A 263 11.86 11.63 -1.33
CA LEU A 263 13.06 10.96 -0.81
C LEU A 263 14.32 11.34 -1.60
N ALA A 264 14.24 11.41 -2.93
CA ALA A 264 15.35 11.77 -3.80
C ALA A 264 15.88 13.19 -3.57
N ARG A 265 15.04 14.09 -3.05
CA ARG A 265 15.35 15.52 -2.84
C ARG A 265 15.30 15.91 -1.36
N LYS A 266 15.24 14.93 -0.46
CA LYS A 266 14.98 15.16 0.96
C LYS A 266 16.00 16.12 1.59
N SER A 267 17.26 16.07 1.16
CA SER A 267 18.33 16.97 1.62
C SER A 267 18.18 18.43 1.19
N GLU A 268 17.32 18.74 0.21
CA GLU A 268 17.07 20.10 -0.27
C GLU A 268 16.02 20.85 0.57
N TYR A 269 15.31 20.17 1.47
CA TYR A 269 14.24 20.72 2.29
C TYR A 269 14.57 20.54 3.78
N SER A 270 14.13 21.49 4.60
CA SER A 270 14.27 21.37 6.06
C SER A 270 13.43 20.23 6.64
N ASP A 271 12.28 19.97 6.02
CA ASP A 271 11.26 19.04 6.49
C ASP A 271 10.28 18.65 5.37
N LEU A 272 9.37 17.73 5.67
CA LEU A 272 8.37 17.20 4.74
C LEU A 272 7.34 18.25 4.33
N LEU A 273 6.93 19.14 5.23
CA LEU A 273 5.95 20.19 4.91
C LEU A 273 6.51 21.23 3.94
N SER A 274 7.79 21.57 4.10
CA SER A 274 8.53 22.45 3.20
C SER A 274 8.57 21.88 1.78
N TYR A 275 8.73 20.56 1.63
CA TYR A 275 8.59 19.89 0.34
C TYR A 275 7.15 19.98 -0.20
N LEU A 276 6.15 19.60 0.59
CA LEU A 276 4.73 19.62 0.20
C LEU A 276 4.26 20.99 -0.27
N SER A 277 4.74 22.06 0.37
CA SER A 277 4.40 23.45 0.03
C SER A 277 4.89 23.87 -1.36
N LYS A 278 5.98 23.26 -1.86
CA LYS A 278 6.61 23.56 -3.14
C LYS A 278 6.28 22.55 -4.23
N HIS A 279 5.89 21.33 -3.85
CA HIS A 279 5.55 20.23 -4.76
C HIS A 279 4.17 19.71 -4.39
N SER A 280 3.12 20.45 -4.72
CA SER A 280 1.78 20.07 -4.28
C SER A 280 1.33 18.76 -4.95
N TRP A 281 0.65 17.90 -4.18
CA TRP A 281 0.10 16.65 -4.72
C TRP A 281 -0.87 16.86 -5.91
N PRO A 282 -1.81 17.82 -5.88
CA PRO A 282 -2.70 18.05 -7.02
C PRO A 282 -1.97 18.37 -8.32
N GLU A 283 -0.92 19.21 -8.27
CA GLU A 283 -0.11 19.55 -9.45
C GLU A 283 0.66 18.34 -9.96
N PHE A 284 1.33 17.60 -9.06
CA PHE A 284 2.04 16.37 -9.41
C PHE A 284 1.13 15.36 -10.12
N ARG A 285 -0.06 15.13 -9.56
CA ARG A 285 -1.06 14.20 -10.10
C ARG A 285 -1.50 14.60 -11.51
N THR A 286 -1.65 15.90 -11.78
CA THR A 286 -2.02 16.40 -13.12
C THR A 286 -0.85 16.35 -14.10
N ALA A 287 0.37 16.64 -13.67
CA ALA A 287 1.55 16.64 -14.54
C ALA A 287 1.83 15.24 -15.12
N GLY A 288 1.64 14.18 -14.32
CA GLY A 288 1.76 12.79 -14.79
C GLY A 288 0.68 12.35 -15.78
N SER A 289 -0.43 13.09 -15.90
CA SER A 289 -1.49 12.82 -16.89
C SER A 289 -1.27 13.53 -18.23
N ALA A 290 -0.43 14.57 -18.27
CA ALA A 290 -0.15 15.34 -19.48
C ALA A 290 0.88 14.67 -20.40
N SER A 291 1.64 13.68 -19.91
CA SER A 291 2.67 12.95 -20.65
C SER A 291 2.16 11.77 -21.49
N SER A 292 0.84 11.53 -21.56
CA SER A 292 0.25 10.39 -22.30
C SER A 292 -0.50 10.74 -23.59
N VAL A 293 -0.43 11.99 -24.09
CA VAL A 293 -1.07 12.36 -25.37
C VAL A 293 -0.08 13.05 -26.32
N SER A 294 0.68 12.24 -27.06
CA SER A 294 1.16 12.58 -28.41
C SER A 294 1.70 11.32 -29.12
N HIS A 295 0.80 10.50 -29.66
CA HIS A 295 1.14 9.72 -30.85
C HIS A 295 0.50 10.44 -32.04
N ASP A 296 1.29 11.35 -32.59
CA ASP A 296 1.02 12.06 -33.82
C ASP A 296 0.93 11.05 -34.97
N LYS A 297 -0.25 10.95 -35.60
CA LYS A 297 -0.41 10.25 -36.86
C LYS A 297 0.03 11.20 -37.97
N GLY A 298 1.33 11.21 -38.24
CA GLY A 298 1.87 11.75 -39.48
C GLY A 298 1.38 10.91 -40.66
N ALA A 299 0.33 11.36 -41.32
CA ALA A 299 -0.07 10.88 -42.63
C ALA A 299 0.90 11.47 -43.67
N THR A 300 1.76 10.64 -44.24
CA THR A 300 2.56 10.99 -45.41
C THR A 300 1.69 10.92 -46.66
N SER A 301 1.48 12.07 -47.28
CA SER A 301 1.09 12.20 -48.69
C SER A 301 2.32 11.99 -49.58
N SER A 302 2.31 10.97 -50.42
CA SER A 302 2.98 10.88 -51.73
C SER A 302 2.45 9.64 -52.46
#